data_AF-A0A3M1I3Q2-F1
#
_entry.id   AF-A0A3M1I3Q2-F1
#
_cell.length_a   1.000
_cell.length_b   1.000
_cell.length_c   1.000
_cell.angle_alpha   90.00
_cell.angle_beta   90.00
_cell.angle_gamma   90.00
#
_symmetry.space_group_name_H-M   'P 1'
#
loop_
_entity.id
_entity.type
_entity.pdbx_description
1 polymer ?
#
loop_
_entity_poly.entity_id
_entity_poly.type
_entity_poly.pdbx_seq_one_letter_code
_entity_poly.pdbx_strand_id
1 'polypeptide(L)' 'TIGRVNQRLTGDERQQVREALGNAQVGALGRATVEAVHLFRSDLRPEGAVYTRLFSAALGKSQTL' A
#
# COMPACT_ATOMS: atom_id res chain seq x y z
N THR A 1 0.81 1.28 1.27
CA THR A 1 1.04 0.87 2.67
C THR A 1 2.52 0.63 2.87
N ILE A 2 3.14 1.28 3.86
CA ILE A 2 4.58 1.16 4.14
C ILE A 2 4.89 0.11 5.22
N GLY A 3 3.88 -0.29 6.00
CA GLY A 3 3.98 -1.31 7.03
C GLY A 3 2.61 -1.63 7.61
N ARG A 4 2.50 -2.75 8.32
CA ARG A 4 1.33 -3.13 9.11
C ARG A 4 1.80 -3.47 10.52
N VAL A 5 1.11 -2.92 11.52
CA VAL A 5 1.41 -3.19 12.92
C VAL A 5 0.70 -4.48 13.34
N ASN A 6 1.40 -5.37 14.04
CA ASN A 6 0.81 -6.60 14.56
C ASN A 6 -0.28 -6.26 15.60
N GLN A 7 -1.45 -6.89 15.48
CA GLN A 7 -2.57 -6.62 16.38
C GLN A 7 -2.37 -7.21 17.79
N ARG A 8 -1.48 -8.20 17.93
CA ARG A 8 -1.20 -8.90 19.20
C ARG A 8 -0.20 -8.16 20.11
N LEU A 9 0.22 -6.95 19.74
CA LEU A 9 1.05 -6.11 20.61
C LEU A 9 0.25 -5.69 21.85
N THR A 10 0.97 -5.64 22.97
CA THR A 10 0.51 -5.02 24.22
C THR A 10 0.26 -3.51 24.03
N GLY A 11 -0.38 -2.89 25.02
CA GLY A 11 -0.65 -1.45 25.00
C GLY A 11 0.62 -0.62 24.87
N ASP A 12 1.65 -0.98 25.64
CA ASP A 12 2.94 -0.27 25.72
C ASP A 12 3.74 -0.41 24.42
N GLU A 13 3.84 -1.62 23.86
CA GLU A 13 4.51 -1.85 22.58
C GLU A 13 3.84 -1.05 21.45
N ARG A 14 2.50 -0.99 21.45
CA ARG A 14 1.76 -0.20 20.47
C ARG A 14 2.02 1.31 20.64
N GLN A 15 2.18 1.77 21.88
CA GLN A 15 2.50 3.16 22.18
C GLN A 15 3.90 3.52 21.70
N GLN A 16 4.90 2.66 21.92
CA GLN A 16 6.26 2.85 21.41
C GLN A 16 6.30 2.98 19.88
N VAL A 17 5.57 2.11 19.15
CA VAL A 17 5.46 2.19 17.69
C VAL A 17 4.83 3.52 17.26
N ARG A 18 3.79 3.99 17.96
CA ARG A 18 3.15 5.29 17.67
C ARG A 18 4.11 6.45 17.87
N GLU A 19 4.83 6.48 18.99
CA GLU A 19 5.79 7.55 19.30
C GLU A 19 6.93 7.58 18.29
N ALA A 20 7.49 6.42 17.93
CA ALA A 20 8.52 6.32 16.91
C ALA A 20 8.04 6.85 15.55
N LEU A 21 6.82 6.48 15.13
CA LEU A 21 6.24 6.98 13.88
C LEU A 21 5.87 8.46 13.93
N GLY A 22 5.42 8.97 15.09
CA GLY A 22 5.08 10.38 15.28
C GLY A 22 6.31 11.30 15.21
N ASN A 23 7.47 10.80 15.63
CA ASN A 23 8.75 11.52 15.56
C ASN A 23 9.46 11.39 14.20
N ALA A 24 8.99 10.48 13.33
CA ALA A 24 9.56 10.30 12.00
C ALA A 24 9.12 11.45 11.08
N GLN A 25 10.04 12.35 10.77
CA GLN A 25 9.81 13.40 9.78
C GLN A 25 10.04 12.84 8.37
N VAL A 26 8.99 12.88 7.56
CA VAL A 26 9.04 12.51 6.15
C VAL A 26 8.78 13.76 5.34
N GLY A 27 9.73 14.13 4.48
CA GLY A 27 9.57 15.24 3.54
C GLY A 27 8.54 14.94 2.44
N ALA A 28 8.49 15.78 1.42
CA ALA A 28 7.64 15.52 0.27
C ALA A 28 8.06 14.22 -0.45
N LEU A 29 7.15 13.25 -0.55
CA LEU A 29 7.37 11.96 -1.23
C LEU A 29 7.23 12.03 -2.75
N GLY A 30 6.94 13.22 -3.28
CA GLY A 30 6.71 13.46 -4.70
C GLY A 30 5.23 13.61 -5.07
N ARG A 31 4.98 13.67 -6.37
CA ARG A 31 3.64 13.76 -6.97
C ARG A 31 3.48 12.60 -7.95
N ALA A 32 2.28 12.02 -8.00
CA ALA A 32 1.94 10.99 -8.96
C ALA A 32 0.59 11.32 -9.61
N THR A 33 0.54 11.21 -10.94
CA THR A 33 -0.71 11.27 -11.70
C THR A 33 -1.35 9.88 -11.70
N VAL A 34 -2.65 9.80 -11.44
CA VAL A 34 -3.38 8.53 -11.47
C VAL A 34 -3.83 8.24 -12.89
N GLU A 35 -3.25 7.23 -13.52
CA GLU A 35 -3.46 6.91 -14.94
C GLU A 35 -4.43 5.76 -15.17
N ALA A 36 -4.59 4.86 -14.18
CA ALA A 36 -5.40 3.67 -14.34
C ALA A 36 -5.85 3.08 -12.99
N VAL A 37 -6.94 2.32 -13.04
CA VAL A 37 -7.33 1.38 -11.99
C VAL A 37 -6.92 -0.01 -12.41
N HIS A 38 -6.27 -0.75 -11.52
CA HIS A 38 -5.83 -2.12 -11.79
C HIS A 38 -6.52 -3.10 -10.84
N LEU A 39 -6.99 -4.22 -11.38
CA LEU A 39 -7.40 -5.36 -10.58
C LEU A 39 -6.19 -6.26 -10.36
N PHE A 40 -5.91 -6.58 -9.10
CA PHE A 40 -4.84 -7.51 -8.73
C PHE A 40 -5.41 -8.71 -7.97
N ARG A 41 -4.87 -9.90 -8.23
CA ARG A 41 -5.02 -11.08 -7.37
C ARG A 41 -3.81 -11.18 -6.45
N SER A 42 -4.07 -11.45 -5.17
CA SER A 42 -3.04 -11.72 -4.17
C SER A 42 -3.02 -13.21 -3.87
N ASP A 43 -1.96 -13.90 -4.29
CA ASP A 43 -1.75 -15.31 -4.01
C ASP A 43 -0.71 -15.43 -2.87
N LEU A 44 -1.14 -15.92 -1.70
CA LEU A 44 -0.23 -16.11 -0.56
C LEU A 44 0.56 -17.41 -0.75
N ARG A 45 1.89 -17.30 -0.80
CA ARG A 45 2.82 -18.43 -0.87
C ARG A 45 3.75 -18.45 0.36
N PRO A 46 4.44 -19.56 0.65
CA PRO A 46 5.40 -19.62 1.77
C PRO A 46 6.47 -18.54 1.74
N GLU A 47 6.88 -18.09 0.54
CA GLU A 47 7.89 -17.05 0.35
C GLU A 47 7.31 -15.63 0.47
N GLY A 48 5.99 -15.49 0.54
CA GLY A 48 5.26 -14.23 0.63
C GLY A 48 4.12 -14.10 -0.37
N ALA A 49 3.44 -12.95 -0.30
CA ALA A 49 2.34 -12.63 -1.21
C ALA A 49 2.86 -12.29 -2.62
N VAL A 50 2.29 -12.94 -3.63
CA VAL A 50 2.49 -12.59 -5.03
C VAL A 50 1.26 -11.86 -5.55
N TYR A 51 1.50 -10.68 -6.12
CA TYR A 51 0.45 -9.86 -6.70
C TYR A 51 0.48 -9.98 -8.21
N THR A 52 -0.53 -10.62 -8.78
CA THR A 52 -0.71 -10.74 -10.23
C THR A 52 -1.71 -9.70 -10.70
N ARG A 53 -1.32 -8.84 -11.64
CA ARG A 53 -2.25 -7.90 -12.28
C ARG A 53 -3.17 -8.66 -13.22
N LEU A 54 -4.47 -8.61 -12.98
CA LEU A 54 -5.48 -9.29 -13.80
C LEU A 54 -6.06 -8.37 -14.87
N PHE A 55 -6.24 -7.08 -14.55
CA PHE A 55 -6.88 -6.13 -15.45
C PHE A 55 -6.38 -4.70 -15.20
N SER A 56 -6.51 -3.85 -16.22
CA SER A 56 -6.23 -2.41 -16.14
C SER A 56 -7.32 -1.64 -16.87
N ALA A 57 -7.90 -0.65 -16.22
CA ALA A 57 -8.79 0.35 -16.80
C ALA A 57 -8.08 1.71 -16.81
N ALA A 58 -7.80 2.27 -17.98
CA ALA A 58 -7.21 3.60 -18.08
C ALA A 58 -8.22 4.66 -17.61
N LEU A 59 -7.71 5.67 -16.89
CA LEU A 59 -8.45 6.85 -16.47
C LEU A 59 -8.05 8.00 -17.40
N GLY A 60 -8.96 8.38 -18.31
CA GLY A 60 -8.71 9.34 -19.38
C GLY A 60 -9.77 9.23 -20.48
N LYS A 61 -9.63 9.96 -21.61
CA LYS A 61 -10.60 9.85 -22.70
C LYS A 61 -10.67 8.41 -23.20
N SER A 62 -11.87 7.83 -23.12
CA SER A 62 -12.23 6.55 -23.71
C SER A 62 -11.88 6.60 -25.19
N GLN A 63 -10.86 5.85 -25.62
CA GLN A 63 -10.70 5.56 -27.04
C GLN A 63 -11.74 4.50 -27.37
N THR A 64 -12.88 4.96 -27.86
CA THR A 64 -13.84 4.15 -28.62
C THR A 64 -13.07 3.48 -29.76
N LEU A 65 -13.03 2.15 -29.75
CA LEU A 65 -12.75 1.35 -30.94
C LEU A 65 -14.06 1.16 -31.71
#